data_AF-A0A9C8AI62-F1
#
_entry.id   AF-A0A9C8AI62-F1
#
_cell.length_a   1.000
_cell.length_b   1.000
_cell.length_c   1.000
_cell.angle_alpha   90.00
_cell.angle_beta   90.00
_cell.angle_gamma   90.00
#
_symmetry.space_group_name_H-M   'P 1'
#
loop_
_entity.id
_entity.type
_entity.pdbx_description
1 polymer ?
#
loop_
_entity_poly.entity_id
_entity_poly.type
_entity_poly.pdbx_seq_one_letter_code
_entity_poly.pdbx_strand_id
1 'polypeptide(L)'
;MGKRERLLQRIRFAEDKIARRLESVETLVYRRRQPLPPFRFHAGDEPLVAPDVDDGGWPIIEPGACWGEPGQSFTLRTTFTVPADWQPPVALLLPIGDAHQFVHPEALAYIDGQAYQGINASHQAIILPSRCGDGAAHLLALHGWVGTGNEPVIMGQPEIVQIHQPTRDFVAAARVALGVLKELDESDPIRSRLLNVLNEVFLCLDTREPIGNGFYKSVITAQQLLDEGLTRAGPPLDVDIIAVGHAHIDVAWLWPVSRTRHKAACTFSSVLRLMERFPEFRFVQSQPQLYQFVARDHPDIFREIQARVAE
;
A
#
# COMPACT_ATOMS: atom_id res chain seq x y z
N MET A 1 -30.25 34.23 -2.57
CA MET A 1 -29.91 32.86 -3.02
C MET A 1 -31.12 32.15 -3.59
N GLY A 2 -31.02 31.74 -4.85
CA GLY A 2 -32.06 30.97 -5.54
C GLY A 2 -32.19 29.54 -4.98
N LYS A 3 -33.34 28.90 -5.23
CA LYS A 3 -33.60 27.50 -4.82
C LYS A 3 -32.54 26.52 -5.38
N ARG A 4 -32.01 26.82 -6.57
CA ARG A 4 -30.93 26.07 -7.24
C ARG A 4 -29.58 26.22 -6.51
N GLU A 5 -29.18 27.43 -6.13
CA GLU A 5 -27.93 27.66 -5.38
C GLU A 5 -27.92 26.97 -4.02
N ARG A 6 -29.06 26.96 -3.30
CA ARG A 6 -29.18 26.26 -2.01
C ARG A 6 -29.12 24.74 -2.14
N LEU A 7 -29.65 24.18 -3.24
CA LEU A 7 -29.54 22.76 -3.54
C LEU A 7 -28.10 22.37 -3.89
N LEU A 8 -27.43 23.17 -4.72
CA LEU A 8 -26.02 23.00 -5.08
C LEU A 8 -25.11 23.07 -3.85
N GLN A 9 -25.37 24.00 -2.94
CA GLN A 9 -24.60 24.12 -1.70
C GLN A 9 -24.78 22.89 -0.79
N ARG A 10 -26.01 22.36 -0.68
CA ARG A 10 -26.30 21.13 0.09
C ARG A 10 -25.62 19.89 -0.50
N ILE A 11 -25.58 19.77 -1.83
CA ILE A 11 -24.89 18.66 -2.53
C ILE A 11 -23.38 18.70 -2.25
N ARG A 12 -22.75 19.87 -2.38
CA ARG A 12 -21.31 20.05 -2.08
C ARG A 12 -20.96 19.66 -0.65
N PHE A 13 -21.78 20.08 0.33
CA PHE A 13 -21.57 19.68 1.73
C PHE A 13 -21.73 18.16 1.96
N ALA A 14 -22.53 17.46 1.16
CA ALA A 14 -22.68 16.02 1.27
C ALA A 14 -21.45 15.27 0.72
N GLU A 15 -20.88 15.73 -0.40
CA GLU A 15 -19.67 15.17 -0.99
C GLU A 15 -18.46 15.29 -0.04
N ASP A 16 -18.20 16.50 0.48
CA ASP A 16 -17.11 16.74 1.43
C ASP A 16 -17.28 15.93 2.73
N LYS A 17 -18.53 15.79 3.20
CA LYS A 17 -18.86 14.96 4.36
C LYS A 17 -18.53 13.50 4.11
N ILE A 18 -18.88 12.96 2.94
CA ILE A 18 -18.59 11.57 2.57
C ILE A 18 -17.08 11.36 2.47
N ALA A 19 -16.36 12.28 1.83
CA ALA A 19 -14.90 12.21 1.72
C ALA A 19 -14.22 12.12 3.09
N ARG A 20 -14.55 13.02 4.03
CA ARG A 20 -13.99 13.00 5.39
C ARG A 20 -14.37 11.76 6.18
N ARG A 21 -15.59 11.24 6.00
CA ARG A 21 -16.00 9.98 6.62
C ARG A 21 -15.22 8.80 6.06
N LEU A 22 -14.96 8.78 4.76
CA LEU A 22 -14.16 7.75 4.11
C LEU A 22 -12.72 7.74 4.65
N GLU A 23 -12.09 8.91 4.80
CA GLU A 23 -10.77 9.06 5.44
C GLU A 23 -10.76 8.48 6.85
N SER A 24 -11.80 8.75 7.65
CA SER A 24 -11.92 8.22 9.00
C SER A 24 -12.07 6.69 9.00
N VAL A 25 -12.92 6.15 8.11
CA VAL A 25 -13.16 4.71 7.97
C VAL A 25 -11.91 3.97 7.46
N GLU A 26 -11.10 4.59 6.61
CA GLU A 26 -9.86 4.02 6.10
C GLU A 26 -8.87 3.70 7.23
N THR A 27 -8.80 4.53 8.27
CA THR A 27 -7.96 4.25 9.45
C THR A 27 -8.36 2.96 10.18
N LEU A 28 -9.61 2.51 10.01
CA LEU A 28 -10.18 1.32 10.64
C LEU A 28 -9.95 0.04 9.80
N VAL A 29 -9.27 0.14 8.66
CA VAL A 29 -8.83 -1.04 7.89
C VAL A 29 -7.88 -1.91 8.72
N TYR A 30 -7.00 -1.28 9.50
CA TYR A 30 -6.09 -1.95 10.41
C TYR A 30 -6.76 -2.15 11.78
N ARG A 31 -7.45 -3.28 11.92
CA ARG A 31 -8.29 -3.57 13.11
C ARG A 31 -7.48 -3.84 14.38
N ARG A 32 -6.31 -4.46 14.22
CA ARG A 32 -5.36 -4.72 15.31
C ARG A 32 -3.98 -4.26 14.87
N ARG A 33 -3.20 -3.75 15.81
CA ARG A 33 -1.87 -3.20 15.59
C ARG A 33 -0.97 -3.56 16.76
N GLN A 34 0.28 -3.87 16.49
CA GLN A 34 1.31 -4.07 17.51
C GLN A 34 2.62 -3.47 17.00
N PRO A 35 3.34 -2.66 17.80
CA PRO A 35 4.61 -2.09 17.39
C PRO A 35 5.68 -3.17 17.18
N LEU A 36 6.51 -3.00 16.16
CA LEU A 36 7.75 -3.77 16.01
C LEU A 36 8.84 -3.18 16.93
N PRO A 37 9.86 -3.97 17.27
CA PRO A 37 11.12 -3.43 17.77
C PRO A 37 11.68 -2.36 16.82
N PRO A 38 12.30 -1.29 17.35
CA PRO A 38 13.00 -0.29 16.55
C PRO A 38 14.00 -0.89 15.57
N PHE A 39 14.21 -0.23 14.44
CA PHE A 39 15.16 -0.70 13.43
C PHE A 39 16.60 -0.46 13.88
N ARG A 40 17.47 -1.44 13.65
CA ARG A 40 18.92 -1.25 13.61
C ARG A 40 19.35 -0.75 12.23
N PHE A 41 20.29 0.19 12.20
CA PHE A 41 20.67 0.91 10.99
C PHE A 41 22.15 0.74 10.64
N HIS A 42 22.40 0.46 9.36
CA HIS A 42 23.73 0.47 8.77
C HIS A 42 23.73 1.31 7.50
N ALA A 43 24.66 2.26 7.40
CA ALA A 43 24.91 3.01 6.18
C ALA A 43 25.88 2.24 5.27
N GLY A 44 25.47 1.95 4.04
CA GLY A 44 26.32 1.27 3.07
C GLY A 44 25.55 0.72 1.87
N ASP A 45 26.28 0.47 0.78
CA ASP A 45 25.74 -0.10 -0.45
C ASP A 45 25.59 -1.64 -0.40
N GLU A 46 26.23 -2.31 0.57
CA GLU A 46 26.14 -3.76 0.69
C GLU A 46 24.78 -4.18 1.30
N PRO A 47 24.05 -5.13 0.68
CA PRO A 47 22.79 -5.64 1.19
C PRO A 47 23.04 -6.63 2.33
N LEU A 48 23.28 -6.12 3.54
CA LEU A 48 23.49 -6.89 4.77
C LEU A 48 22.18 -7.50 5.31
N VAL A 49 21.51 -8.31 4.48
CA VAL A 49 20.14 -8.81 4.68
C VAL A 49 20.08 -10.26 5.15
N ALA A 50 21.19 -10.98 5.11
CA ALA A 50 21.24 -12.38 5.50
C ALA A 50 21.00 -12.56 7.02
N PRO A 51 20.39 -13.69 7.45
CA PRO A 51 20.08 -13.92 8.86
C PRO A 51 21.29 -13.95 9.80
N ASP A 52 22.46 -14.32 9.29
CA ASP A 52 23.71 -14.51 10.03
C ASP A 52 24.56 -13.23 10.18
N VAL A 53 24.15 -12.10 9.58
CA VAL A 53 24.80 -10.81 9.80
C VAL A 53 24.67 -10.39 11.26
N ASP A 54 25.82 -10.10 11.89
CA ASP A 54 25.87 -9.49 13.22
C ASP A 54 25.54 -7.99 13.14
N ASP A 55 24.38 -7.64 13.68
CA ASP A 55 23.89 -6.26 13.79
C ASP A 55 23.91 -5.72 15.23
N GLY A 56 24.52 -6.44 16.19
CA GLY A 56 24.46 -6.10 17.61
C GLY A 56 25.07 -4.73 17.97
N GLY A 57 26.03 -4.26 17.18
CA GLY A 57 26.67 -2.95 17.33
C GLY A 57 26.03 -1.82 16.52
N TRP A 58 24.98 -2.10 15.75
CA TRP A 58 24.37 -1.09 14.88
C TRP A 58 23.53 -0.10 15.69
N PRO A 59 23.57 1.21 15.37
CA PRO A 59 22.71 2.18 16.01
C PRO A 59 21.23 1.84 15.80
N ILE A 60 20.43 2.15 16.81
CA ILE A 60 18.97 1.98 16.78
C ILE A 60 18.32 3.29 16.35
N ILE A 61 17.35 3.21 15.44
CA ILE A 61 16.48 4.33 15.06
C ILE A 61 15.16 4.19 15.81
N GLU A 62 14.95 5.07 16.78
CA GLU A 62 13.69 5.14 17.51
C GLU A 62 12.56 5.74 16.64
N PRO A 63 11.31 5.29 16.79
CA PRO A 63 10.16 5.95 16.20
C PRO A 63 10.10 7.44 16.57
N GLY A 64 9.89 8.29 15.56
CA GLY A 64 9.91 9.75 15.65
C GLY A 64 11.29 10.38 15.44
N ALA A 65 12.37 9.61 15.37
CA ALA A 65 13.71 10.13 15.11
C ALA A 65 13.93 10.42 13.62
N CYS A 66 14.74 11.45 13.34
CA CYS A 66 15.31 11.66 12.01
C CYS A 66 16.40 10.61 11.75
N TRP A 67 16.46 10.10 10.53
CA TRP A 67 17.45 9.10 10.14
C TRP A 67 17.84 9.21 8.67
N GLY A 68 19.02 8.68 8.35
CA GLY A 68 19.54 8.67 6.98
C GLY A 68 20.06 10.03 6.51
N GLU A 69 20.97 9.99 5.55
CA GLU A 69 21.52 11.17 4.88
C GLU A 69 21.09 11.22 3.40
N PRO A 70 20.93 12.41 2.80
CA PRO A 70 20.62 12.53 1.38
C PRO A 70 21.62 11.75 0.52
N GLY A 71 21.10 10.89 -0.36
CA GLY A 71 21.90 10.08 -1.27
C GLY A 71 22.50 8.82 -0.64
N GLN A 72 22.28 8.56 0.64
CA GLN A 72 22.84 7.43 1.37
C GLN A 72 22.11 6.11 1.07
N SER A 73 22.87 5.04 0.87
CA SER A 73 22.33 3.68 0.90
C SER A 73 22.30 3.15 2.32
N PHE A 74 21.33 2.31 2.60
CA PHE A 74 21.13 1.79 3.95
C PHE A 74 20.74 0.32 3.94
N THR A 75 20.97 -0.30 5.09
CA THR A 75 20.30 -1.53 5.50
C THR A 75 19.66 -1.29 6.87
N LEU A 76 18.36 -1.53 6.98
CA LEU A 76 17.59 -1.53 8.21
C LEU A 76 17.25 -2.96 8.61
N ARG A 77 17.40 -3.33 9.88
CA ARG A 77 17.07 -4.69 10.38
C ARG A 77 16.20 -4.62 11.63
N THR A 78 15.18 -5.45 11.69
CA THR A 78 14.35 -5.66 12.88
C THR A 78 13.75 -7.07 12.85
N THR A 79 13.00 -7.45 13.88
CA THR A 79 12.30 -8.73 13.94
C THR A 79 10.80 -8.52 14.08
N PHE A 80 10.02 -9.52 13.70
CA PHE A 80 8.59 -9.55 13.93
C PHE A 80 8.10 -10.97 14.20
N THR A 81 6.97 -11.09 14.88
CA THR A 81 6.25 -12.34 15.09
C THR A 81 4.78 -12.08 14.82
N VAL A 82 4.14 -12.93 14.02
CA VAL A 82 2.68 -12.89 13.83
C VAL A 82 2.01 -13.41 15.10
N PRO A 83 1.14 -12.62 15.77
CA PRO A 83 0.43 -13.11 16.94
C PRO A 83 -0.45 -14.31 16.62
N ALA A 84 -0.42 -15.35 17.46
CA ALA A 84 -1.06 -16.64 17.18
C ALA A 84 -2.59 -16.57 17.01
N ASP A 85 -3.25 -15.55 17.58
CA ASP A 85 -4.69 -15.33 17.49
C ASP A 85 -5.11 -14.42 16.31
N TRP A 86 -4.16 -14.01 15.47
CA TRP A 86 -4.43 -13.17 14.31
C TRP A 86 -4.68 -14.03 13.07
N GLN A 87 -5.85 -13.84 12.48
CA GLN A 87 -6.18 -14.44 11.19
C GLN A 87 -5.67 -13.55 10.04
N PRO A 88 -5.20 -14.14 8.93
CA PRO A 88 -4.81 -13.37 7.76
C PRO A 88 -6.00 -12.59 7.16
N PRO A 89 -5.74 -11.51 6.40
CA PRO A 89 -4.43 -10.99 6.05
C PRO A 89 -3.77 -10.19 7.18
N VAL A 90 -2.50 -10.48 7.43
CA VAL A 90 -1.61 -9.71 8.33
C VAL A 90 -0.56 -9.01 7.47
N ALA A 91 -0.18 -7.80 7.84
CA ALA A 91 0.82 -7.03 7.13
C ALA A 91 1.81 -6.35 8.07
N LEU A 92 2.96 -5.95 7.53
CA LEU A 92 3.89 -5.02 8.16
C LEU A 92 3.64 -3.64 7.58
N LEU A 93 3.36 -2.65 8.43
CA LEU A 93 3.29 -1.23 8.08
C LEU A 93 4.64 -0.59 8.43
N LEU A 94 5.32 -0.06 7.41
CA LEU A 94 6.70 0.38 7.45
C LEU A 94 6.80 1.86 7.02
N PRO A 95 6.40 2.81 7.88
CA PRO A 95 6.49 4.24 7.60
C PRO A 95 7.93 4.73 7.77
N ILE A 96 8.83 4.32 6.88
CA ILE A 96 10.26 4.67 6.94
C ILE A 96 10.55 6.13 6.50
N GLY A 97 9.51 6.87 6.11
CA GLY A 97 9.57 8.27 5.73
C GLY A 97 8.15 8.85 5.61
N ASP A 98 8.06 10.11 5.21
CA ASP A 98 6.78 10.79 4.97
C ASP A 98 6.28 10.53 3.54
N ALA A 99 5.20 9.75 3.43
CA ALA A 99 4.60 9.36 2.15
C ALA A 99 4.09 10.56 1.32
N HIS A 100 3.95 11.74 1.90
CA HIS A 100 3.53 12.95 1.19
C HIS A 100 4.70 13.70 0.53
N GLN A 101 5.95 13.28 0.77
CA GLN A 101 7.13 13.88 0.16
C GLN A 101 7.43 13.27 -1.21
N PHE A 102 7.86 14.13 -2.14
CA PHE A 102 8.22 13.71 -3.50
C PHE A 102 9.45 12.78 -3.52
N VAL A 103 10.43 13.05 -2.65
CA VAL A 103 11.57 12.16 -2.43
C VAL A 103 11.31 11.41 -1.13
N HIS A 104 11.24 10.10 -1.21
CA HIS A 104 11.00 9.20 -0.08
C HIS A 104 12.00 8.03 -0.15
N PRO A 105 12.43 7.47 0.99
CA PRO A 105 13.28 6.28 0.99
C PRO A 105 12.65 5.12 0.22
N GLU A 106 13.43 4.47 -0.63
CA GLU A 106 13.00 3.27 -1.35
C GLU A 106 13.84 2.09 -0.91
N ALA A 107 13.20 0.94 -0.70
CA ALA A 107 13.91 -0.26 -0.28
C ALA A 107 13.28 -1.53 -0.85
N LEU A 108 14.10 -2.56 -1.01
CA LEU A 108 13.65 -3.93 -1.16
C LEU A 108 13.58 -4.56 0.23
N ALA A 109 12.40 -5.08 0.58
CA ALA A 109 12.20 -5.83 1.80
C ALA A 109 12.60 -7.30 1.62
N TYR A 110 13.26 -7.83 2.64
CA TYR A 110 13.68 -9.21 2.75
C TYR A 110 13.09 -9.81 4.03
N ILE A 111 12.54 -11.01 3.91
CA ILE A 111 12.05 -11.81 5.03
C ILE A 111 12.97 -13.01 5.15
N ASP A 112 13.66 -13.14 6.28
CA ASP A 112 14.65 -14.19 6.53
C ASP A 112 15.72 -14.29 5.42
N GLY A 113 16.16 -13.14 4.92
CA GLY A 113 17.15 -13.02 3.83
C GLY A 113 16.62 -13.25 2.42
N GLN A 114 15.35 -13.62 2.24
CA GLN A 114 14.73 -13.78 0.92
C GLN A 114 14.04 -12.49 0.48
N ALA A 115 14.33 -12.02 -0.73
CA ALA A 115 13.70 -10.82 -1.28
C ALA A 115 12.19 -11.03 -1.43
N TYR A 116 11.39 -10.01 -1.11
CA TYR A 116 9.94 -10.17 -1.04
C TYR A 116 9.14 -9.08 -1.77
N GLN A 117 9.31 -7.81 -1.39
CA GLN A 117 8.52 -6.70 -1.96
C GLN A 117 9.28 -5.38 -1.88
N GLY A 118 9.12 -4.51 -2.88
CA GLY A 118 9.55 -3.12 -2.79
C GLY A 118 8.70 -2.28 -1.82
N ILE A 119 9.35 -1.31 -1.19
CA ILE A 119 8.77 -0.31 -0.28
C ILE A 119 9.11 1.08 -0.80
N ASN A 120 8.12 1.97 -0.81
CA ASN A 120 8.23 3.37 -1.19
C ASN A 120 7.05 4.19 -0.60
N ALA A 121 6.97 5.48 -0.92
CA ALA A 121 5.90 6.37 -0.44
C ALA A 121 4.49 5.82 -0.70
N SER A 122 4.27 5.15 -1.84
CA SER A 122 2.97 4.59 -2.21
C SER A 122 2.73 3.17 -1.70
N HIS A 123 3.78 2.48 -1.26
CA HIS A 123 3.75 1.10 -0.79
C HIS A 123 4.50 1.01 0.54
N GLN A 124 3.83 1.40 1.61
CA GLN A 124 4.37 1.30 2.97
C GLN A 124 3.93 0.02 3.69
N ALA A 125 3.12 -0.83 3.04
CA ALA A 125 2.60 -2.06 3.64
C ALA A 125 3.04 -3.31 2.87
N ILE A 126 3.45 -4.33 3.61
CA ILE A 126 3.82 -5.66 3.10
C ILE A 126 2.82 -6.66 3.65
N ILE A 127 2.04 -7.30 2.79
CA ILE A 127 1.17 -8.41 3.22
C ILE A 127 2.06 -9.63 3.45
N LEU A 128 2.02 -10.17 4.66
CA LEU A 128 2.87 -11.31 5.04
C LEU A 128 2.39 -12.59 4.34
N PRO A 129 3.32 -13.41 3.85
CA PRO A 129 2.99 -14.73 3.32
C PRO A 129 2.55 -15.65 4.46
N SER A 130 1.74 -16.66 4.15
CA SER A 130 1.18 -17.60 5.15
C SER A 130 2.26 -18.31 5.99
N ARG A 131 3.46 -18.52 5.42
CA ARG A 131 4.60 -19.12 6.12
C ARG A 131 5.07 -18.34 7.35
N CYS A 132 4.78 -17.04 7.45
CA CYS A 132 5.16 -16.22 8.60
C CYS A 132 4.18 -16.34 9.79
N GLY A 133 3.06 -17.05 9.61
CA GLY A 133 2.05 -17.28 10.63
C GLY A 133 2.32 -18.49 11.52
N ASP A 134 3.57 -18.94 11.63
CA ASP A 134 3.98 -20.13 12.38
C ASP A 134 4.26 -19.88 13.87
N GLY A 135 4.20 -18.61 14.30
CA GLY A 135 4.46 -18.17 15.67
C GLY A 135 5.94 -17.98 16.00
N ALA A 136 6.85 -18.17 15.04
CA ALA A 136 8.26 -17.91 15.20
C ALA A 136 8.60 -16.41 15.05
N ALA A 137 9.81 -16.05 15.48
CA ALA A 137 10.39 -14.74 15.17
C ALA A 137 11.05 -14.80 13.80
N HIS A 138 10.69 -13.85 12.93
CA HIS A 138 11.27 -13.66 11.61
C HIS A 138 12.12 -12.40 11.57
N LEU A 139 13.17 -12.43 10.74
CA LEU A 139 13.98 -11.27 10.42
C LEU A 139 13.33 -10.48 9.29
N LEU A 140 13.14 -9.19 9.51
CA LEU A 140 12.86 -8.21 8.47
C LEU A 140 14.12 -7.38 8.22
N ALA A 141 14.61 -7.41 6.98
CA ALA A 141 15.64 -6.48 6.53
C ALA A 141 15.13 -5.62 5.37
N LEU A 142 15.45 -4.33 5.38
CA LEU A 142 15.19 -3.40 4.27
C LEU A 142 16.54 -2.91 3.76
N HIS A 143 16.86 -3.22 2.51
CA HIS A 143 18.04 -2.63 1.86
C HIS A 143 17.56 -1.62 0.83
N GLY A 144 18.12 -0.42 0.84
CA GLY A 144 17.56 0.67 0.06
C GLY A 144 18.41 1.92 -0.02
N TRP A 145 17.77 3.00 -0.47
CA TRP A 145 18.37 4.30 -0.71
C TRP A 145 17.44 5.41 -0.21
N VAL A 146 17.99 6.36 0.55
CA VAL A 146 17.23 7.46 1.18
C VAL A 146 16.60 8.39 0.14
N GLY A 147 17.24 8.54 -1.02
CA GLY A 147 16.87 9.54 -2.03
C GLY A 147 17.69 10.82 -1.90
N THR A 148 17.61 11.73 -2.88
CA THR A 148 18.39 12.99 -2.93
C THR A 148 17.69 14.20 -2.32
N GLY A 149 16.62 13.99 -1.55
CA GLY A 149 15.87 15.07 -0.91
C GLY A 149 16.67 15.64 0.26
N ASN A 150 16.58 16.94 0.49
CA ASN A 150 17.23 17.60 1.63
C ASN A 150 16.32 17.71 2.85
N GLU A 151 15.06 17.28 2.73
CA GLU A 151 14.12 17.26 3.85
C GLU A 151 14.49 16.13 4.83
N PRO A 152 14.39 16.34 6.15
CA PRO A 152 14.65 15.29 7.12
C PRO A 152 13.69 14.11 6.94
N VAL A 153 14.25 12.90 6.89
CA VAL A 153 13.45 11.66 6.87
C VAL A 153 13.19 11.23 8.30
N ILE A 154 11.90 11.10 8.66
CA ILE A 154 11.46 10.71 9.99
C ILE A 154 10.98 9.25 9.96
N MET A 155 11.47 8.44 10.89
CA MET A 155 10.99 7.07 11.08
C MET A 155 9.64 7.10 11.81
N GLY A 156 8.55 6.73 11.16
CA GLY A 156 7.29 6.47 11.86
C GLY A 156 7.36 5.18 12.68
N GLN A 157 6.32 4.88 13.47
CA GLN A 157 6.25 3.62 14.23
C GLN A 157 6.02 2.44 13.27
N PRO A 158 6.99 1.51 13.11
CA PRO A 158 6.74 0.30 12.35
C PRO A 158 5.83 -0.61 13.16
N GLU A 159 4.85 -1.23 12.50
CA GLU A 159 3.83 -2.05 13.16
C GLU A 159 3.50 -3.31 12.35
N ILE A 160 3.13 -4.37 13.06
CA ILE A 160 2.43 -5.50 12.48
C ILE A 160 0.93 -5.23 12.66
N VAL A 161 0.17 -5.39 11.60
CA VAL A 161 -1.24 -5.00 11.54
C VAL A 161 -2.12 -6.11 11.00
N GLN A 162 -3.28 -6.33 11.62
CA GLN A 162 -4.31 -7.21 11.08
C GLN A 162 -5.24 -6.39 10.18
N ILE A 163 -5.33 -6.78 8.92
CA ILE A 163 -6.21 -6.12 7.95
C ILE A 163 -7.61 -6.74 8.06
N HIS A 164 -8.61 -5.89 8.30
CA HIS A 164 -10.01 -6.29 8.12
C HIS A 164 -10.38 -6.19 6.64
N GLN A 165 -10.26 -7.31 5.92
CA GLN A 165 -10.48 -7.37 4.47
C GLN A 165 -11.80 -6.73 4.00
N PRO A 166 -12.97 -7.01 4.63
CA PRO A 166 -14.23 -6.38 4.21
C PRO A 166 -14.22 -4.85 4.32
N THR A 167 -13.53 -4.28 5.32
CA THR A 167 -13.40 -2.81 5.43
C THR A 167 -12.50 -2.25 4.34
N ARG A 168 -11.42 -2.97 3.99
CA ARG A 168 -10.53 -2.55 2.90
C ARG A 168 -11.27 -2.55 1.56
N ASP A 169 -12.05 -3.58 1.29
CA ASP A 169 -12.83 -3.69 0.04
C ASP A 169 -13.89 -2.60 -0.04
N PHE A 170 -14.58 -2.37 1.07
CA PHE A 170 -15.54 -1.27 1.22
C PHE A 170 -14.92 0.11 0.95
N VAL A 171 -13.77 0.40 1.57
CA VAL A 171 -13.05 1.67 1.38
C VAL A 171 -12.65 1.84 -0.09
N ALA A 172 -12.16 0.77 -0.74
CA ALA A 172 -11.79 0.81 -2.15
C ALA A 172 -13.01 1.09 -3.05
N ALA A 173 -14.10 0.35 -2.87
CA ALA A 173 -15.33 0.52 -3.65
C ALA A 173 -15.95 1.92 -3.44
N ALA A 174 -16.04 2.38 -2.19
CA ALA A 174 -16.59 3.70 -1.87
C ALA A 174 -15.70 4.83 -2.42
N ARG A 175 -14.37 4.67 -2.40
CA ARG A 175 -13.44 5.64 -3.01
C ARG A 175 -13.64 5.75 -4.51
N VAL A 176 -13.75 4.62 -5.21
CA VAL A 176 -13.98 4.59 -6.65
C VAL A 176 -15.33 5.23 -6.98
N ALA A 177 -16.40 4.86 -6.27
CA ALA A 177 -17.73 5.43 -6.46
C ALA A 177 -17.75 6.96 -6.23
N LEU A 178 -17.07 7.45 -5.19
CA LEU A 178 -16.92 8.88 -4.93
C LEU A 178 -16.08 9.58 -6.00
N GLY A 179 -15.04 8.92 -6.52
CA GLY A 179 -14.23 9.41 -7.64
C GLY A 179 -15.08 9.59 -8.90
N VAL A 180 -15.82 8.55 -9.30
CA VAL A 180 -16.73 8.61 -10.45
C VAL A 180 -17.76 9.72 -10.28
N LEU A 181 -18.37 9.85 -9.09
CA LEU A 181 -19.31 10.92 -8.79
C LEU A 181 -18.73 12.32 -9.06
N LYS A 182 -17.45 12.54 -8.72
CA LYS A 182 -16.78 13.83 -8.93
C LYS A 182 -16.52 14.14 -10.40
N GLU A 183 -16.30 13.12 -11.23
CA GLU A 183 -16.05 13.25 -12.67
C GLU A 183 -17.34 13.41 -13.50
N LEU A 184 -18.50 12.97 -12.99
CA LEU A 184 -19.77 13.11 -13.69
C LEU A 184 -20.29 14.56 -13.69
N ASP A 185 -20.96 14.97 -14.77
CA ASP A 185 -21.59 16.30 -14.86
C ASP A 185 -22.68 16.48 -13.79
N GLU A 186 -22.88 17.72 -13.31
CA GLU A 186 -23.91 18.03 -12.31
C GLU A 186 -25.34 17.69 -12.78
N SER A 187 -25.59 17.71 -14.09
CA SER A 187 -26.88 17.38 -14.68
C SER A 187 -27.09 15.88 -14.92
N ASP A 188 -26.05 15.06 -14.74
CA ASP A 188 -26.15 13.61 -14.91
C ASP A 188 -26.99 12.98 -13.77
N PRO A 189 -28.11 12.30 -14.08
CA PRO A 189 -28.91 11.62 -13.07
C PRO A 189 -28.14 10.56 -12.26
N ILE A 190 -27.12 9.92 -12.84
CA ILE A 190 -26.28 8.92 -12.18
C ILE A 190 -25.53 9.56 -11.02
N ARG A 191 -25.03 10.80 -11.19
CA ARG A 191 -24.33 11.54 -10.13
C ARG A 191 -25.19 11.67 -8.88
N SER A 192 -26.44 12.11 -9.04
CA SER A 192 -27.38 12.27 -7.93
C SER A 192 -27.73 10.94 -7.26
N ARG A 193 -27.85 9.85 -8.03
CA ARG A 193 -28.11 8.51 -7.49
C ARG A 193 -26.92 7.98 -6.70
N LEU A 194 -25.70 8.11 -7.23
CA LEU A 194 -24.47 7.72 -6.54
C LEU A 194 -24.29 8.48 -5.23
N LEU A 195 -24.59 9.79 -5.21
CA LEU A 195 -24.51 10.58 -3.99
C LEU A 195 -25.46 10.07 -2.91
N ASN A 196 -26.69 9.73 -3.28
CA ASN A 196 -27.68 9.18 -2.35
C ASN A 196 -27.24 7.81 -1.83
N VAL A 197 -26.78 6.92 -2.72
CA VAL A 197 -26.26 5.59 -2.33
C VAL A 197 -25.11 5.73 -1.35
N LEU A 198 -24.11 6.56 -1.65
CA LEU A 198 -22.98 6.79 -0.74
C LEU A 198 -23.46 7.35 0.60
N ASN A 199 -24.38 8.32 0.60
CA ASN A 199 -24.92 8.84 1.86
C ASN A 199 -25.66 7.78 2.68
N GLU A 200 -26.49 6.93 2.06
CA GLU A 200 -27.20 5.82 2.72
C GLU A 200 -26.22 4.80 3.32
N VAL A 201 -25.23 4.40 2.54
CA VAL A 201 -24.19 3.45 2.93
C VAL A 201 -23.40 3.97 4.14
N PHE A 202 -22.99 5.24 4.14
CA PHE A 202 -22.29 5.85 5.28
C PHE A 202 -23.19 6.13 6.49
N LEU A 203 -24.52 6.10 6.35
CA LEU A 203 -25.46 6.14 7.48
C LEU A 203 -25.64 4.76 8.12
N CYS A 204 -25.39 3.68 7.37
CA CYS A 204 -25.46 2.31 7.88
C CYS A 204 -24.27 1.94 8.79
N LEU A 205 -23.14 2.64 8.66
CA LEU A 205 -21.94 2.35 9.45
C LEU A 205 -22.15 2.68 10.93
N ASP A 206 -21.86 1.72 11.81
CA ASP A 206 -21.86 1.92 13.25
C ASP A 206 -20.55 2.55 13.71
N THR A 207 -20.50 3.88 13.76
CA THR A 207 -19.32 4.65 14.18
C THR A 207 -19.41 5.11 15.64
N ARG A 208 -20.15 4.40 16.49
CA ARG A 208 -20.24 4.74 17.91
C ARG A 208 -18.99 4.33 18.64
N GLU A 209 -18.51 5.19 19.53
CA GLU A 209 -17.37 4.88 20.39
C GLU A 209 -17.79 4.01 21.59
N PRO A 210 -16.96 3.04 22.02
CA PRO A 210 -15.70 2.62 21.36
C PRO A 210 -15.95 1.85 20.06
N ILE A 211 -15.19 2.17 19.00
CA ILE A 211 -15.24 1.39 17.75
C ILE A 211 -14.89 -0.07 18.03
N GLY A 212 -15.78 -0.98 17.62
CA GLY A 212 -15.63 -2.40 17.91
C GLY A 212 -16.37 -3.29 16.92
N ASN A 213 -16.78 -4.47 17.37
CA ASN A 213 -17.41 -5.48 16.51
C ASN A 213 -18.69 -4.97 15.81
N GLY A 214 -19.39 -3.99 16.38
CA GLY A 214 -20.54 -3.34 15.74
C GLY A 214 -20.19 -2.70 14.41
N PHE A 215 -19.11 -1.91 14.38
CA PHE A 215 -18.57 -1.29 13.17
C PHE A 215 -18.26 -2.35 12.10
N TYR A 216 -17.42 -3.34 12.44
CA TYR A 216 -16.97 -4.35 11.47
C TYR A 216 -18.12 -5.20 10.91
N LYS A 217 -19.17 -5.45 11.71
CA LYS A 217 -20.41 -6.08 11.21
C LYS A 217 -21.19 -5.16 10.28
N SER A 218 -21.31 -3.88 10.64
CA SER A 218 -22.04 -2.91 9.81
C SER A 218 -21.41 -2.68 8.43
N VAL A 219 -20.09 -2.83 8.32
CA VAL A 219 -19.36 -2.74 7.03
C VAL A 219 -19.85 -3.79 6.03
N ILE A 220 -20.17 -5.01 6.48
CA ILE A 220 -20.65 -6.07 5.59
C ILE A 220 -21.99 -5.66 4.96
N THR A 221 -22.89 -5.11 5.78
CA THR A 221 -24.17 -4.57 5.30
C THR A 221 -23.97 -3.33 4.42
N ALA A 222 -23.06 -2.44 4.78
CA ALA A 222 -22.73 -1.25 3.99
C ALA A 222 -22.17 -1.61 2.60
N GLN A 223 -21.34 -2.65 2.51
CA GLN A 223 -20.84 -3.18 1.23
C GLN A 223 -21.98 -3.70 0.35
N GLN A 224 -22.87 -4.52 0.90
CA GLN A 224 -24.03 -5.04 0.16
C GLN A 224 -24.92 -3.92 -0.37
N LEU A 225 -25.20 -2.92 0.47
CA LEU A 225 -25.97 -1.74 0.08
C LEU A 225 -25.28 -0.93 -1.02
N LEU A 226 -23.95 -0.85 -0.99
CA LEU A 226 -23.16 -0.18 -2.03
C LEU A 226 -23.28 -0.94 -3.35
N ASP A 227 -23.07 -2.25 -3.37
CA ASP A 227 -23.12 -3.06 -4.60
C ASP A 227 -24.51 -3.02 -5.27
N GLU A 228 -25.58 -3.15 -4.46
CA GLU A 228 -26.95 -2.98 -4.94
C GLU A 228 -27.21 -1.55 -5.43
N GLY A 229 -26.71 -0.56 -4.69
CA GLY A 229 -26.85 0.85 -5.03
C GLY A 229 -26.16 1.23 -6.33
N LEU A 230 -24.96 0.71 -6.59
CA LEU A 230 -24.21 0.90 -7.84
C LEU A 230 -24.99 0.32 -9.02
N THR A 231 -25.53 -0.88 -8.88
CA THR A 231 -26.36 -1.52 -9.93
C THR A 231 -27.61 -0.69 -10.25
N ARG A 232 -28.25 -0.08 -9.23
CA ARG A 232 -29.41 0.80 -9.42
C ARG A 232 -29.05 2.19 -9.97
N ALA A 233 -27.81 2.65 -9.75
CA ALA A 233 -27.40 4.00 -10.13
C ALA A 233 -27.44 4.19 -11.65
N GLY A 234 -27.01 3.19 -12.41
CA GLY A 234 -27.11 3.19 -13.86
C GLY A 234 -26.52 1.92 -14.47
N PRO A 235 -26.86 1.63 -15.73
CA PRO A 235 -26.19 0.55 -16.45
C PRO A 235 -24.70 0.88 -16.66
N PRO A 236 -23.83 -0.13 -16.81
CA PRO A 236 -22.48 0.10 -17.29
C PRO A 236 -22.50 0.73 -18.69
N LEU A 237 -21.44 1.46 -19.03
CA LEU A 237 -21.24 1.95 -20.38
C LEU A 237 -21.04 0.78 -21.34
N ASP A 238 -21.57 0.91 -22.56
CA ASP A 238 -21.39 -0.07 -23.63
C ASP A 238 -20.03 0.16 -24.34
N VAL A 239 -18.95 0.01 -23.58
CA VAL A 239 -17.56 0.12 -24.05
C VAL A 239 -16.66 -0.87 -23.33
N ASP A 240 -15.70 -1.41 -24.06
CA ASP A 240 -14.63 -2.22 -23.48
C ASP A 240 -13.43 -1.33 -23.13
N ILE A 241 -12.98 -1.39 -21.88
CA ILE A 241 -11.75 -0.75 -21.41
C ILE A 241 -10.75 -1.84 -21.03
N ILE A 242 -9.64 -1.91 -21.76
CA ILE A 242 -8.55 -2.84 -21.46
C ILE A 242 -7.48 -2.08 -20.68
N ALA A 243 -7.29 -2.44 -19.41
CA ALA A 243 -6.25 -1.88 -18.55
C ALA A 243 -5.12 -2.89 -18.35
N VAL A 244 -3.88 -2.41 -18.44
CA VAL A 244 -2.67 -3.22 -18.24
C VAL A 244 -1.70 -2.44 -17.35
N GLY A 245 -1.10 -3.12 -16.37
CA GLY A 245 -0.07 -2.54 -15.51
C GLY A 245 1.21 -2.28 -16.30
N HIS A 246 1.83 -1.12 -16.06
CA HIS A 246 3.12 -0.76 -16.64
C HIS A 246 3.93 0.03 -15.61
N ALA A 247 5.24 -0.19 -15.57
CA ALA A 247 6.17 0.59 -14.78
C ALA A 247 7.30 1.09 -15.68
N HIS A 248 7.25 2.38 -16.02
CA HIS A 248 8.33 3.04 -16.71
C HIS A 248 9.49 3.28 -15.74
N ILE A 249 10.69 2.82 -16.10
CA ILE A 249 11.91 3.05 -15.33
C ILE A 249 12.97 3.58 -16.26
N ASP A 250 13.36 4.84 -16.06
CA ASP A 250 14.50 5.43 -16.74
C ASP A 250 15.79 4.76 -16.27
N VAL A 251 16.56 4.23 -17.21
CA VAL A 251 17.79 3.48 -16.89
C VAL A 251 18.85 4.40 -16.27
N ALA A 252 18.92 5.63 -16.73
CA ALA A 252 19.73 6.69 -16.15
C ALA A 252 19.01 8.03 -16.34
N TRP A 253 18.67 8.70 -15.24
CA TRP A 253 18.01 10.00 -15.25
C TRP A 253 18.46 10.84 -14.05
N LEU A 254 17.62 10.97 -13.02
CA LEU A 254 17.95 11.68 -11.78
C LEU A 254 18.74 10.83 -10.77
N TRP A 255 19.04 9.58 -11.13
CA TRP A 255 19.78 8.63 -10.30
C TRP A 255 20.80 7.85 -11.16
N PRO A 256 21.90 7.37 -10.54
CA PRO A 256 22.86 6.54 -11.25
C PRO A 256 22.29 5.15 -11.55
N VAL A 257 22.88 4.47 -12.54
CA VAL A 257 22.44 3.13 -13.00
C VAL A 257 22.40 2.11 -11.86
N SER A 258 23.28 2.22 -10.86
CA SER A 258 23.25 1.36 -9.67
C SER A 258 21.91 1.41 -8.94
N ARG A 259 21.25 2.58 -8.88
CA ARG A 259 19.91 2.72 -8.28
C ARG A 259 18.82 2.16 -9.18
N THR A 260 18.96 2.26 -10.50
CA THR A 260 18.04 1.61 -11.45
C THR A 260 17.98 0.09 -11.23
N ARG A 261 19.13 -0.55 -10.97
CA ARG A 261 19.18 -2.00 -10.68
C ARG A 261 18.31 -2.36 -9.47
N HIS A 262 18.43 -1.57 -8.39
CA HIS A 262 17.61 -1.72 -7.20
C HIS A 262 16.13 -1.41 -7.45
N LYS A 263 15.82 -0.32 -8.16
CA LYS A 263 14.45 0.05 -8.56
C LYS A 263 13.77 -1.05 -9.38
N ALA A 264 14.50 -1.71 -10.28
CA ALA A 264 13.98 -2.82 -11.06
C ALA A 264 13.60 -4.00 -10.16
N ALA A 265 14.45 -4.37 -9.19
CA ALA A 265 14.16 -5.42 -8.23
C ALA A 265 12.96 -5.09 -7.33
N CYS A 266 12.87 -3.87 -6.80
CA CYS A 266 11.71 -3.39 -6.04
C CYS A 266 10.42 -3.44 -6.86
N THR A 267 10.48 -2.99 -8.12
CA THR A 267 9.30 -2.96 -9.00
C THR A 267 8.83 -4.36 -9.34
N PHE A 268 9.72 -5.25 -9.79
CA PHE A 268 9.33 -6.59 -10.19
C PHE A 268 8.87 -7.44 -9.02
N SER A 269 9.53 -7.36 -7.85
CA SER A 269 9.04 -8.04 -6.65
C SER A 269 7.63 -7.59 -6.27
N SER A 270 7.36 -6.28 -6.26
CA SER A 270 6.00 -5.75 -6.01
C SER A 270 4.98 -6.22 -7.05
N VAL A 271 5.34 -6.22 -8.34
CA VAL A 271 4.48 -6.75 -9.42
C VAL A 271 4.18 -8.23 -9.20
N LEU A 272 5.16 -9.04 -8.83
CA LEU A 272 4.97 -10.47 -8.54
C LEU A 272 3.99 -10.67 -7.37
N ARG A 273 4.12 -9.89 -6.29
CA ARG A 273 3.17 -9.93 -5.16
C ARG A 273 1.76 -9.50 -5.59
N LEU A 274 1.63 -8.53 -6.49
CA LEU A 274 0.34 -8.12 -7.07
C LEU A 274 -0.28 -9.24 -7.92
N MET A 275 0.51 -9.89 -8.78
CA MET A 275 0.04 -11.02 -9.62
C MET A 275 -0.38 -12.23 -8.78
N GLU A 276 0.26 -12.48 -7.64
CA GLU A 276 -0.18 -13.51 -6.69
C GLU A 276 -1.55 -13.18 -6.09
N ARG A 277 -1.78 -11.91 -5.77
CA ARG A 277 -3.00 -11.48 -5.07
C ARG A 277 -4.18 -11.25 -6.02
N PHE A 278 -3.90 -10.85 -7.25
CA PHE A 278 -4.88 -10.53 -8.28
C PHE A 278 -4.55 -11.33 -9.55
N PRO A 279 -5.05 -12.57 -9.68
CA PRO A 279 -4.72 -13.47 -10.81
C PRO A 279 -5.08 -12.91 -12.19
N GLU A 280 -5.99 -11.95 -12.26
CA GLU A 280 -6.39 -11.22 -13.47
C GLU A 280 -5.43 -10.08 -13.83
N PHE A 281 -4.56 -9.65 -12.92
CA PHE A 281 -3.62 -8.57 -13.16
C PHE A 281 -2.63 -8.97 -14.27
N ARG A 282 -2.44 -8.06 -15.22
CA ARG A 282 -1.48 -8.21 -16.33
C ARG A 282 -0.50 -7.06 -16.28
N PHE A 283 0.78 -7.37 -16.50
CA PHE A 283 1.86 -6.40 -16.45
C PHE A 283 2.71 -6.47 -17.72
N VAL A 284 3.09 -5.30 -18.23
CA VAL A 284 3.98 -5.16 -19.39
C VAL A 284 5.20 -4.35 -18.99
N GLN A 285 6.34 -4.76 -19.53
CA GLN A 285 7.63 -4.12 -19.33
C GLN A 285 8.38 -4.09 -20.68
N SER A 286 8.86 -2.90 -21.10
CA SER A 286 9.43 -2.69 -22.44
C SER A 286 10.97 -2.86 -22.54
N GLN A 287 11.70 -2.74 -21.44
CA GLN A 287 13.15 -2.66 -21.37
C GLN A 287 13.83 -4.01 -21.03
N PRO A 288 14.40 -4.74 -22.01
CA PRO A 288 15.14 -5.99 -21.75
C PRO A 288 16.35 -5.81 -20.81
N GLN A 289 16.94 -4.62 -20.77
CA GLN A 289 18.06 -4.30 -19.88
C GLN A 289 17.72 -4.46 -18.40
N LEU A 290 16.49 -4.16 -17.99
CA LEU A 290 16.05 -4.29 -16.61
C LEU A 290 15.95 -5.76 -16.19
N TYR A 291 15.45 -6.61 -17.09
CA TYR A 291 15.46 -8.07 -16.88
C TYR A 291 16.88 -8.61 -16.75
N GLN A 292 17.82 -8.14 -17.58
CA GLN A 292 19.23 -8.55 -17.45
C GLN A 292 19.84 -8.12 -16.11
N PHE A 293 19.53 -6.93 -15.62
CA PHE A 293 19.98 -6.49 -14.29
C PHE A 293 19.44 -7.38 -13.19
N VAL A 294 18.13 -7.66 -13.20
CA VAL A 294 17.49 -8.51 -12.18
C VAL A 294 17.98 -9.96 -12.27
N ALA A 295 18.17 -10.51 -13.47
CA ALA A 295 18.75 -11.85 -13.63
C ALA A 295 20.16 -11.99 -13.01
N ARG A 296 20.95 -10.90 -13.04
CA ARG A 296 22.30 -10.88 -12.47
C ARG A 296 22.29 -10.67 -10.96
N ASP A 297 21.46 -9.75 -10.46
CA ASP A 297 21.51 -9.30 -9.06
C ASP A 297 20.56 -10.08 -8.15
N HIS A 298 19.40 -10.50 -8.69
CA HIS A 298 18.31 -11.17 -7.98
C HIS A 298 17.79 -12.36 -8.82
N PRO A 299 18.61 -13.42 -8.97
CA PRO A 299 18.25 -14.59 -9.78
C PRO A 299 17.04 -15.36 -9.25
N ASP A 300 16.69 -15.20 -7.97
CA ASP A 300 15.44 -15.64 -7.37
C ASP A 300 14.22 -14.90 -7.96
N ILE A 301 14.23 -13.56 -7.94
CA ILE A 301 13.16 -12.74 -8.53
C ILE A 301 13.03 -13.05 -10.03
N PHE A 302 14.15 -13.20 -10.74
CA PHE A 302 14.11 -13.50 -12.17
C PHE A 302 13.46 -14.85 -12.48
N ARG A 303 13.68 -15.88 -11.65
CA ARG A 303 13.00 -17.18 -11.83
C ARG A 303 11.49 -17.09 -11.63
N GLU A 304 11.04 -16.29 -10.67
CA GLU A 304 9.61 -16.03 -10.49
C GLU A 304 9.01 -15.30 -11.70
N ILE A 305 9.72 -14.31 -12.26
CA ILE A 305 9.32 -13.64 -13.49
C ILE A 305 9.17 -14.66 -14.64
N GLN A 306 10.14 -15.56 -14.82
CA GLN A 306 10.07 -16.57 -15.88
C GLN A 306 8.86 -17.51 -15.71
N ALA A 307 8.54 -17.90 -14.47
CA ALA A 307 7.35 -18.68 -14.19
C ALA A 307 6.08 -17.93 -14.61
N ARG A 308 5.94 -16.65 -14.25
CA ARG A 308 4.80 -15.81 -14.62
C ARG A 308 4.66 -15.54 -16.12
N VAL A 309 5.77 -15.50 -16.86
CA VAL A 309 5.76 -15.32 -18.32
C VAL A 309 5.34 -16.61 -19.05
N ALA A 310 5.55 -17.77 -18.44
CA ALA A 310 5.20 -19.07 -19.02
C ALA A 310 3.74 -19.50 -18.78
N GLU A 311 3.06 -18.87 -17.80
CA GLU A 311 1.62 -19.03 -17.51
C GLU A 311 0.73 -18.51 -18.65
#